data_AF-A0AAD9ZB47-F1
#
_entry.id   AF-A0AAD9ZB47-F1
#
_cell.length_a   1.000
_cell.length_b   1.000
_cell.length_c   1.000
_cell.angle_alpha   90.00
_cell.angle_beta   90.00
_cell.angle_gamma   90.00
#
_symmetry.space_group_name_H-M   'P 1'
#
loop_
_entity.id
_entity.type
_entity.pdbx_description
1 polymer ?
#
loop_
_entity_poly.entity_id
_entity_poly.type
_entity_poly.pdbx_seq_one_letter_code
_entity_poly.pdbx_strand_id
1 'polypeptide(L)'
;MSSQPTSQDAAAKHRIITHMNADHQDSLIRYLEYYAGLSSFSARNAQLTDITFDSLTIEYSHEQAHRIPIKPPMTAWSEARPRVVEMDMVATRGLGRGYTPNFANFCWMVQPLIIPLMIVIHGTELWHFERSRLRRHTVRVFSGTWWKWAVSNFVEGVGSFVRFDEVVREEEEKKVKAKH
;
A
#
# COMPACT_ATOMS: atom_id res chain seq x y z
N MET A 1 39.86 16.14 19.09
CA MET A 1 40.43 14.78 19.19
C MET A 1 39.58 13.88 18.30
N SER A 2 40.04 13.57 17.08
CA SER A 2 39.36 12.58 16.22
C SER A 2 39.68 11.18 16.73
N SER A 3 38.73 10.56 17.41
CA SER A 3 38.77 9.14 17.75
C SER A 3 38.80 8.31 16.47
N GLN A 4 39.80 7.42 16.36
CA GLN A 4 39.90 6.43 15.28
C GLN A 4 38.60 5.60 15.23
N PRO A 5 38.04 5.32 14.03
CA PRO A 5 36.84 4.50 13.92
C PRO A 5 37.12 3.11 14.49
N THR A 6 36.25 2.63 15.37
CA THR A 6 36.40 1.29 15.94
C THR A 6 36.15 0.23 14.85
N SER A 7 36.66 -0.99 15.03
CA SER A 7 36.38 -2.09 14.09
C SER A 7 34.87 -2.37 13.93
N GLN A 8 34.09 -2.11 14.99
CA GLN A 8 32.63 -2.19 14.96
C GLN A 8 32.00 -1.09 14.10
N ASP A 9 32.54 0.14 14.13
CA ASP A 9 32.08 1.24 13.29
C ASP A 9 32.33 0.97 11.81
N ALA A 10 33.51 0.43 11.48
CA ALA A 10 33.82 0.03 10.10
C ALA A 10 32.87 -1.06 9.60
N ALA A 11 32.56 -2.06 10.44
CA ALA A 11 31.60 -3.11 10.10
C ALA A 11 30.17 -2.58 9.97
N ALA A 12 29.74 -1.64 10.83
CA ALA A 12 28.43 -1.00 10.76
C ALA A 12 28.28 -0.17 9.48
N LYS A 13 29.27 0.67 9.18
CA LYS A 13 29.38 1.45 7.95
C LYS A 13 29.26 0.55 6.72
N HIS A 14 30.04 -0.53 6.67
CA HIS A 14 30.02 -1.45 5.54
C HIS A 14 28.63 -2.10 5.34
N ARG A 15 27.97 -2.55 6.41
CA ARG A 15 26.60 -3.11 6.33
C ARG A 15 25.59 -2.10 5.80
N ILE A 16 25.67 -0.84 6.23
CA ILE A 16 24.78 0.23 5.77
C ILE A 16 24.99 0.48 4.27
N ILE A 17 26.24 0.61 3.84
CA ILE A 17 26.57 0.84 2.42
C ILE A 17 26.05 -0.31 1.54
N THR A 18 26.36 -1.55 1.92
CA THR A 18 25.93 -2.73 1.16
C THR A 18 24.41 -2.81 1.08
N HIS A 19 23.70 -2.57 2.19
CA HIS A 19 22.23 -2.58 2.19
C HIS A 19 21.64 -1.45 1.34
N MET A 20 22.19 -0.23 1.41
CA MET A 20 21.69 0.91 0.63
C MET A 20 21.85 0.67 -0.88
N ASN A 21 22.99 0.12 -1.30
CA ASN A 21 23.23 -0.19 -2.71
C ASN A 21 22.40 -1.38 -3.22
N ALA A 22 22.07 -2.35 -2.36
CA ALA A 22 21.28 -3.52 -2.75
C ALA A 22 19.78 -3.23 -2.80
N ASP A 23 19.25 -2.55 -1.79
CA ASP A 23 17.80 -2.48 -1.56
C ASP A 23 17.21 -1.07 -1.77
N HIS A 24 18.05 -0.03 -1.85
CA HIS A 24 17.61 1.38 -1.84
C HIS A 24 18.16 2.20 -3.00
N GLN A 25 18.37 1.57 -4.16
CA GLN A 25 18.89 2.24 -5.36
C GLN A 25 18.06 3.46 -5.76
N ASP A 26 16.72 3.33 -5.71
CA ASP A 26 15.83 4.44 -6.03
C ASP A 26 15.98 5.61 -5.06
N SER A 27 16.30 5.34 -3.79
CA SER A 27 16.55 6.39 -2.79
C SER A 27 17.85 7.13 -3.08
N LEU A 28 18.92 6.41 -3.47
CA LEU A 28 20.20 7.03 -3.86
C LEU A 28 20.04 7.93 -5.10
N ILE A 29 19.27 7.47 -6.09
CA ILE A 29 18.90 8.26 -7.27
C ILE A 29 18.14 9.53 -6.84
N ARG A 30 17.11 9.39 -5.99
CA ARG A 30 16.33 10.53 -5.48
C ARG A 30 17.20 11.53 -4.72
N TYR A 31 18.18 11.07 -3.95
CA TYR A 31 19.08 11.96 -3.23
C TYR A 31 19.91 12.81 -4.18
N LEU A 32 20.47 12.20 -5.23
CA LEU A 32 21.22 12.92 -6.26
C LEU A 32 20.34 13.89 -7.04
N GLU A 33 19.12 13.50 -7.38
CA GLU A 33 18.19 14.40 -8.08
C GLU A 33 17.82 15.62 -7.22
N TYR A 34 17.44 15.38 -5.96
CA TYR A 34 16.95 16.45 -5.10
C TYR A 34 18.06 17.32 -4.53
N TYR A 35 19.10 16.71 -3.93
CA TYR A 35 20.15 17.45 -3.25
C TYR A 35 21.28 17.91 -4.18
N ALA A 36 21.55 17.19 -5.27
CA ALA A 36 22.58 17.56 -6.24
C ALA A 36 22.02 18.17 -7.54
N GLY A 37 20.70 18.19 -7.73
CA GLY A 37 20.06 18.75 -8.93
C GLY A 37 20.32 17.93 -10.21
N LEU A 38 20.74 16.67 -10.07
CA LEU A 38 21.03 15.83 -11.23
C LEU A 38 19.74 15.34 -11.89
N SER A 39 19.81 15.05 -13.18
CA SER A 39 18.72 14.35 -13.87
C SER A 39 18.65 12.89 -13.44
N SER A 40 17.47 12.27 -13.51
CA SER A 40 17.28 10.83 -13.27
C SER A 40 18.22 9.97 -14.12
N PHE A 41 18.50 10.42 -15.34
CA PHE A 41 19.39 9.71 -16.25
C PHE A 41 20.85 9.76 -15.78
N SER A 42 21.31 10.92 -15.31
CA SER A 42 22.66 11.07 -14.75
C SER A 42 22.84 10.30 -13.45
N ALA A 43 21.77 10.21 -12.64
CA ALA A 43 21.79 9.53 -11.35
C ALA A 43 21.57 8.02 -11.42
N ARG A 44 21.17 7.44 -12.57
CA ARG A 44 20.74 6.03 -12.69
C ARG A 44 21.72 4.98 -12.13
N ASN A 45 23.02 5.28 -12.17
CA ASN A 45 24.09 4.41 -11.70
C ASN A 45 24.60 4.82 -10.30
N ALA A 46 23.76 5.46 -9.49
CA ALA A 46 24.11 5.90 -8.14
C ALA A 46 24.68 4.74 -7.32
N GLN A 47 25.80 4.95 -6.64
CA GLN A 47 26.36 4.01 -5.67
C GLN A 47 26.84 4.80 -4.46
N LEU A 48 26.37 4.42 -3.28
CA LEU A 48 26.89 4.93 -2.03
C LEU A 48 28.28 4.32 -1.82
N THR A 49 29.31 5.16 -1.80
CA THR A 49 30.71 4.74 -1.63
C THR A 49 31.23 5.04 -0.23
N ASP A 50 30.74 6.13 0.37
CA ASP A 50 31.11 6.51 1.72
C ASP A 50 29.93 7.06 2.52
N ILE A 51 29.95 6.84 3.83
CA ILE A 51 29.03 7.47 4.77
C ILE A 51 29.82 7.88 6.02
N THR A 52 29.50 9.07 6.50
CA THR A 52 30.04 9.69 7.71
C THR A 52 28.88 10.16 8.58
N PHE A 53 29.18 10.71 9.75
CA PHE A 53 28.13 11.21 10.65
C PHE A 53 27.41 12.46 10.11
N ASP A 54 28.02 13.24 9.23
CA ASP A 54 27.48 14.48 8.71
C ASP A 54 27.17 14.43 7.21
N SER A 55 27.57 13.38 6.48
CA SER A 55 27.30 13.26 5.04
C SER A 55 27.29 11.84 4.48
N LEU A 56 26.65 11.69 3.33
CA LEU A 56 26.73 10.55 2.42
C LEU A 56 27.52 10.96 1.16
N THR A 57 28.38 10.08 0.65
CA THR A 57 29.08 10.28 -0.63
C THR A 57 28.55 9.27 -1.63
N ILE A 58 27.91 9.77 -2.67
CA ILE A 58 27.28 8.96 -3.71
C ILE A 58 27.98 9.21 -5.04
N GLU A 59 28.58 8.16 -5.59
CA GLU A 59 29.13 8.13 -6.94
C GLU A 59 28.02 7.90 -7.95
N TYR A 60 28.06 8.54 -9.11
CA TYR A 60 27.04 8.36 -10.17
C TYR A 60 27.65 8.18 -11.57
N SER A 61 28.95 8.42 -11.70
CA SER A 61 29.76 8.01 -12.84
C SER A 61 31.18 7.73 -12.36
N HIS A 62 31.98 7.07 -13.19
CA HIS A 62 33.31 6.51 -12.87
C HIS A 62 34.32 7.48 -12.21
N GLU A 63 34.07 8.79 -12.27
CA GLU A 63 34.91 9.84 -11.66
C GLU A 63 34.11 10.93 -10.94
N GLN A 64 32.78 10.82 -10.88
CA GLN A 64 31.94 11.87 -10.30
C GLN A 64 31.14 11.33 -9.11
N ALA A 65 31.39 11.97 -7.96
CA ALA A 65 30.65 11.73 -6.73
C ALA A 65 30.14 13.05 -6.15
N HIS A 66 29.00 12.98 -5.46
CA HIS A 66 28.43 14.11 -4.74
C HIS A 66 28.34 13.80 -3.25
N ARG A 67 28.73 14.78 -2.43
CA ARG A 67 28.65 14.70 -0.97
C ARG A 67 27.37 15.37 -0.48
N ILE A 68 26.41 14.58 -0.03
CA ILE A 68 25.10 15.03 0.44
C ILE A 68 25.15 15.16 1.96
N PRO A 69 24.90 16.35 2.54
CA PRO A 69 24.92 16.54 3.98
C PRO A 69 23.71 15.87 4.65
N ILE A 70 23.96 15.16 5.74
CA ILE A 70 22.93 14.62 6.64
C ILE A 70 22.57 15.72 7.64
N LYS A 71 21.30 16.14 7.63
CA LYS A 71 20.79 17.14 8.57
C LYS A 71 19.62 16.57 9.38
N PRO A 72 19.68 16.63 10.72
CA PRO A 72 20.85 17.00 11.54
C PRO A 72 21.93 15.89 11.52
N PRO A 73 23.20 16.21 11.84
CA PRO A 73 24.27 15.22 11.85
C PRO A 73 24.02 14.15 12.93
N MET A 74 24.53 12.95 12.68
CA MET A 74 24.41 11.82 13.58
C MET A 74 25.48 11.83 14.67
N THR A 75 25.18 11.21 15.79
CA THR A 75 26.19 10.94 16.84
C THR A 75 26.50 9.45 17.00
N ALA A 76 25.62 8.58 16.47
CA ALA A 76 25.76 7.14 16.53
C ALA A 76 25.21 6.47 15.25
N TRP A 77 25.74 5.31 14.89
CA TRP A 77 25.30 4.54 13.71
C TRP A 77 23.85 4.05 13.80
N SER A 78 23.29 3.92 15.00
CA SER A 78 21.87 3.60 15.19
C SER A 78 20.94 4.68 14.62
N GLU A 79 21.42 5.92 14.50
CA GLU A 79 20.67 7.03 13.90
C GLU A 79 20.69 7.00 12.36
N ALA A 80 21.54 6.19 11.72
CA ALA A 80 21.65 6.16 10.26
C ALA A 80 20.32 5.88 9.56
N ARG A 81 19.58 4.88 10.05
CA ARG A 81 18.28 4.50 9.48
C ARG A 81 17.26 5.64 9.55
N PRO A 82 16.91 6.23 10.71
CA PRO A 82 15.93 7.31 10.75
C PRO A 82 16.38 8.53 9.93
N ARG A 83 17.69 8.85 9.86
CA ARG A 83 18.18 9.96 9.05
C ARG A 83 18.00 9.75 7.56
N VAL A 84 18.39 8.60 7.02
CA VAL A 84 18.22 8.34 5.58
C VAL A 84 16.75 8.25 5.20
N VAL A 85 15.89 7.68 6.07
CA VAL A 85 14.45 7.67 5.84
C VAL A 85 13.88 9.10 5.79
N GLU A 86 14.25 9.96 6.72
CA GLU A 86 13.83 11.36 6.71
C GLU A 86 14.32 12.08 5.44
N MET A 87 15.58 11.88 5.06
CA MET A 87 16.15 12.43 3.83
C MET A 87 15.39 11.98 2.58
N ASP A 88 14.95 10.72 2.52
CA ASP A 88 14.16 10.16 1.42
C ASP A 88 12.76 10.73 1.36
N MET A 89 12.10 10.92 2.51
CA MET A 89 10.82 11.61 2.56
C MET A 89 10.93 13.05 2.05
N VAL A 90 11.97 13.76 2.47
CA VAL A 90 12.23 15.14 2.05
C VAL A 90 12.50 15.21 0.54
N ALA A 91 13.37 14.34 0.01
CA ALA A 91 13.69 14.29 -1.41
C ALA A 91 12.46 13.92 -2.25
N THR A 92 11.71 12.90 -1.84
CA THR A 92 10.48 12.45 -2.49
C THR A 92 9.45 13.57 -2.56
N ARG A 93 9.20 14.25 -1.43
CA ARG A 93 8.27 15.39 -1.37
C ARG A 93 8.76 16.57 -2.21
N GLY A 94 10.05 16.88 -2.12
CA GLY A 94 10.66 18.00 -2.84
C GLY A 94 10.66 17.83 -4.36
N LEU A 95 10.71 16.59 -4.84
CA LEU A 95 10.57 16.24 -6.26
C LEU A 95 9.10 16.10 -6.70
N GLY A 96 8.14 16.40 -5.81
CA GLY A 96 6.70 16.28 -6.10
C GLY A 96 6.23 14.83 -6.29
N ARG A 97 7.06 13.84 -5.91
CA ARG A 97 6.69 12.43 -5.96
C ARG A 97 5.91 12.13 -4.69
N GLY A 98 4.67 11.67 -4.84
CA GLY A 98 3.87 11.24 -3.69
C GLY A 98 4.50 9.98 -3.08
N TYR A 99 4.64 9.94 -1.76
CA TYR A 99 4.87 8.69 -1.05
C TYR A 99 3.57 7.88 -1.15
N THR A 100 3.43 7.05 -2.19
CA THR A 100 2.37 6.05 -2.19
C THR A 100 2.86 4.89 -1.31
N PRO A 101 2.21 4.61 -0.18
CA PRO A 101 2.60 3.45 0.62
C PRO A 101 2.49 2.20 -0.26
N ASN A 102 3.42 1.26 -0.08
CA ASN A 102 3.48 0.02 -0.88
C ASN A 102 2.13 -0.69 -1.00
N PHE A 103 1.29 -0.62 0.05
CA PHE A 103 -0.06 -1.16 0.06
C PHE A 103 -1.02 -0.51 -0.96
N ALA A 104 -0.95 0.81 -1.15
CA ALA A 104 -1.80 1.50 -2.13
C ALA A 104 -1.44 1.09 -3.57
N ASN A 105 -0.16 0.94 -3.88
CA ASN A 105 0.29 0.40 -5.16
C ASN A 105 -0.15 -1.06 -5.34
N PHE A 106 -0.06 -1.87 -4.28
CA PHE A 106 -0.59 -3.24 -4.28
C PHE A 106 -2.10 -3.28 -4.57
N CYS A 107 -2.90 -2.45 -3.89
CA CYS A 107 -4.34 -2.34 -4.15
C CYS A 107 -4.62 -1.96 -5.61
N TRP A 108 -3.94 -0.94 -6.14
CA TRP A 108 -4.08 -0.53 -7.55
C TRP A 108 -3.74 -1.65 -8.54
N MET A 109 -2.69 -2.42 -8.26
CA MET A 109 -2.26 -3.55 -9.09
C MET A 109 -3.25 -4.72 -9.06
N VAL A 110 -3.86 -5.00 -7.90
CA VAL A 110 -4.75 -6.16 -7.69
C VAL A 110 -6.21 -5.85 -8.04
N GLN A 111 -6.62 -4.58 -7.94
CA GLN A 111 -7.96 -4.09 -8.28
C GLN A 111 -8.54 -4.61 -9.61
N PRO A 112 -7.81 -4.62 -10.75
CA PRO A 112 -8.35 -5.12 -12.02
C PRO A 112 -8.69 -6.62 -12.02
N LEU A 113 -8.23 -7.40 -11.03
CA LEU A 113 -8.61 -8.81 -10.87
C LEU A 113 -9.76 -8.96 -9.85
N ILE A 114 -9.67 -8.27 -8.72
CA ILE A 114 -10.64 -8.42 -7.62
C ILE A 114 -12.00 -7.80 -7.96
N ILE A 115 -12.05 -6.62 -8.57
CA ILE A 115 -13.33 -5.96 -8.88
C ILE A 115 -14.17 -6.79 -9.86
N PRO A 116 -13.63 -7.26 -11.01
CA PRO A 116 -14.42 -8.09 -11.92
C PRO A 116 -14.88 -9.40 -11.29
N LEU A 117 -13.99 -10.07 -10.52
CA LEU A 117 -14.34 -11.30 -9.81
C LEU A 117 -15.50 -11.08 -8.83
N MET A 118 -15.43 -10.02 -8.02
CA MET A 118 -16.47 -9.65 -7.06
C MET A 118 -17.79 -9.34 -7.75
N ILE A 119 -17.77 -8.59 -8.86
CA ILE A 119 -18.97 -8.27 -9.66
C ILE A 119 -19.61 -9.55 -10.21
N VAL A 120 -18.81 -10.50 -10.71
CA VAL A 120 -19.32 -11.78 -11.21
C VAL A 120 -19.98 -12.59 -10.09
N ILE A 121 -19.31 -12.71 -8.94
CA ILE A 121 -19.84 -13.44 -7.79
C ILE A 121 -21.17 -12.82 -7.32
N HIS A 122 -21.19 -11.54 -6.96
CA HIS A 122 -22.43 -10.93 -6.47
C HIS A 122 -23.53 -10.83 -7.54
N GLY A 123 -23.17 -10.68 -8.82
CA GLY A 123 -24.12 -10.73 -9.93
C GLY A 123 -24.81 -12.10 -10.03
N THR A 124 -24.02 -13.18 -9.93
CA THR A 124 -24.55 -14.56 -9.94
C THR A 124 -25.38 -14.88 -8.69
N GLU A 125 -24.92 -14.46 -7.51
CA GLU A 125 -25.67 -14.60 -6.26
C GLU A 125 -27.00 -13.86 -6.30
N LEU A 126 -27.00 -12.58 -6.72
CA LEU A 126 -28.21 -11.77 -6.81
C LEU A 126 -29.20 -12.35 -7.82
N TRP A 127 -28.69 -12.81 -8.98
CA TRP A 127 -29.51 -13.47 -9.99
C TRP A 127 -30.16 -14.74 -9.44
N HIS A 128 -29.39 -15.56 -8.72
CA HIS A 128 -29.91 -16.78 -8.10
C HIS A 128 -30.93 -16.47 -7.01
N PHE A 129 -30.66 -15.48 -6.15
CA PHE A 129 -31.55 -15.03 -5.08
C PHE A 129 -32.87 -14.49 -5.62
N GLU A 130 -32.81 -13.65 -6.65
CA GLU A 130 -34.00 -13.10 -7.31
C GLU A 130 -34.88 -14.23 -7.87
N ARG A 131 -34.28 -15.16 -8.61
CA ARG A 131 -35.01 -16.22 -9.30
C ARG A 131 -35.57 -17.28 -8.34
N SER A 132 -34.84 -17.60 -7.27
CA SER A 132 -35.22 -18.64 -6.32
C SER A 132 -36.16 -18.16 -5.22
N ARG A 133 -36.05 -16.91 -4.76
CA ARG A 133 -36.79 -16.43 -3.57
C ARG A 133 -37.68 -15.24 -3.88
N LEU A 134 -37.12 -14.12 -4.31
CA LEU A 134 -37.88 -12.87 -4.47
C LEU A 134 -39.06 -13.03 -5.46
N ARG A 135 -38.82 -13.64 -6.62
CA ARG A 135 -39.88 -13.90 -7.61
C ARG A 135 -40.93 -14.89 -7.12
N ARG A 136 -40.56 -15.88 -6.29
CA ARG A 136 -41.50 -16.85 -5.73
C ARG A 136 -42.46 -16.22 -4.72
N HIS A 137 -41.97 -15.26 -3.93
CA HIS A 137 -42.78 -14.51 -2.96
C HIS A 137 -43.32 -13.18 -3.53
N THR A 138 -43.53 -13.12 -4.85
CA THR A 138 -44.21 -12.00 -5.54
C THR A 138 -43.55 -10.62 -5.39
N VAL A 139 -42.27 -10.58 -5.00
CA VAL A 139 -41.51 -9.32 -4.91
C VAL A 139 -41.18 -8.84 -6.32
N ARG A 140 -41.76 -7.69 -6.71
CA ARG A 140 -41.52 -7.09 -8.04
C ARG A 140 -40.06 -6.64 -8.15
N VAL A 141 -39.39 -7.02 -9.24
CA VAL A 141 -38.03 -6.57 -9.56
C VAL A 141 -38.00 -5.03 -9.62
N PHE A 142 -36.94 -4.43 -9.08
CA PHE A 142 -36.79 -2.97 -8.93
C PHE A 142 -37.80 -2.27 -8.01
N SER A 143 -38.63 -3.00 -7.26
CA SER A 143 -39.38 -2.40 -6.15
C SER A 143 -38.46 -1.94 -5.03
N GLY A 144 -38.93 -1.05 -4.15
CA GLY A 144 -38.16 -0.64 -2.97
C GLY A 144 -37.77 -1.83 -2.07
N THR A 145 -38.64 -2.83 -1.96
CA THR A 145 -38.35 -4.08 -1.23
C THR A 145 -37.28 -4.91 -1.93
N TRP A 146 -37.31 -4.97 -3.27
CA TRP A 146 -36.25 -5.63 -4.04
C TRP A 146 -34.89 -4.98 -3.80
N TRP A 147 -34.80 -3.64 -3.80
CA TRP A 147 -33.53 -2.94 -3.54
C TRP A 147 -33.00 -3.18 -2.14
N LYS A 148 -33.85 -3.20 -1.11
CA LYS A 148 -33.44 -3.54 0.27
C LYS A 148 -32.77 -4.93 0.32
N TRP A 149 -33.36 -5.89 -0.38
CA TRP A 149 -32.85 -7.26 -0.45
C TRP A 149 -31.63 -7.40 -1.35
N ALA A 150 -31.56 -6.67 -2.47
CA ALA A 150 -30.41 -6.65 -3.36
C ALA A 150 -29.17 -6.04 -2.71
N VAL A 151 -29.32 -4.93 -1.97
CA VAL A 151 -28.23 -4.30 -1.22
C VAL A 151 -27.75 -5.19 -0.08
N SER A 152 -28.67 -5.81 0.67
CA SER A 152 -28.30 -6.78 1.71
C SER A 152 -27.56 -7.98 1.12
N ASN A 153 -28.00 -8.53 -0.02
CA ASN A 153 -27.26 -9.59 -0.70
C ASN A 153 -25.88 -9.15 -1.18
N PHE A 154 -25.71 -7.91 -1.65
CA PHE A 154 -24.40 -7.41 -2.06
C PHE A 154 -23.41 -7.29 -0.88
N VAL A 155 -23.90 -6.98 0.32
CA VAL A 155 -23.05 -6.84 1.53
C VAL A 155 -22.81 -8.18 2.23
N GLU A 156 -23.83 -9.02 2.32
CA GLU A 156 -23.81 -10.28 3.10
C GLU A 156 -23.58 -11.53 2.24
N GLY A 157 -23.75 -11.43 0.92
CA GLY A 157 -23.78 -12.58 0.01
C GLY A 157 -24.88 -13.58 0.39
N VAL A 158 -24.50 -14.86 0.43
CA VAL A 158 -25.36 -16.00 0.82
C VAL A 158 -26.02 -15.82 2.19
N GLY A 159 -25.47 -15.01 3.11
CA GLY A 159 -26.11 -14.74 4.41
C GLY A 159 -27.52 -14.16 4.27
N SER A 160 -27.76 -13.36 3.24
CA SER A 160 -29.07 -12.76 2.97
C SER A 160 -30.16 -13.79 2.64
N PHE A 161 -29.75 -14.99 2.20
CA PHE A 161 -30.65 -16.08 1.82
C PHE A 161 -31.32 -16.68 3.05
N VAL A 162 -30.51 -16.97 4.07
CA VAL A 162 -30.97 -17.52 5.35
C VAL A 162 -31.90 -16.52 6.04
N ARG A 163 -31.51 -15.23 6.04
CA ARG A 163 -32.31 -14.15 6.61
C ARG A 163 -33.66 -13.99 5.91
N PHE A 164 -33.70 -14.15 4.59
CA PHE A 164 -34.96 -14.11 3.84
C PHE A 164 -35.87 -15.29 4.20
N ASP A 165 -35.33 -16.50 4.25
CA ASP A 165 -36.08 -17.71 4.56
C ASP A 165 -36.67 -17.66 5.99
N GLU A 166 -35.94 -17.08 6.94
CA GLU A 166 -36.43 -16.84 8.31
C GLU A 166 -37.59 -15.84 8.36
N VAL A 167 -37.49 -14.70 7.67
CA VAL A 167 -38.57 -13.71 7.60
C VAL A 167 -39.83 -14.31 6.99
N VAL A 168 -39.69 -15.13 5.94
CA VAL A 168 -40.84 -15.82 5.33
C VAL A 168 -41.51 -16.77 6.33
N ARG A 169 -40.72 -17.57 7.04
CA ARG A 169 -41.23 -18.51 8.06
C ARG A 169 -42.00 -17.79 9.17
N GLU A 170 -41.44 -16.70 9.70
CA GLU A 170 -42.12 -15.91 10.74
C GLU A 170 -43.47 -15.35 10.28
N GLU A 171 -43.53 -14.86 9.04
CA GLU A 171 -44.76 -14.35 8.46
C GLU A 171 -45.79 -15.45 8.19
N GLU A 172 -45.35 -16.65 7.78
CA GLU A 172 -46.22 -17.81 7.66
C GLU A 172 -46.80 -18.23 9.02
N GLU A 173 -45.98 -18.30 10.06
CA GLU A 173 -46.42 -18.62 11.42
C GLU A 173 -47.42 -17.61 11.98
N LYS A 174 -47.19 -16.31 11.76
CA LYS A 174 -48.13 -15.24 12.16
C LYS A 174 -49.48 -15.40 11.47
N LYS A 175 -49.49 -15.75 10.17
CA LYS A 175 -50.73 -15.99 9.41
C LYS A 175 -51.49 -17.21 9.90
N VAL A 176 -50.80 -18.27 10.32
CA VAL A 176 -51.44 -19.46 10.91
C VAL A 176 -52.05 -19.11 12.27
N LYS A 177 -51.31 -18.41 13.13
CA LYS A 177 -51.79 -17.98 14.45
C LYS A 177 -52.97 -17.01 14.37
N ALA A 178 -53.01 -16.13 13.37
CA ALA A 178 -54.12 -15.20 13.17
C ALA A 178 -55.40 -15.85 12.62
N LYS A 179 -55.33 -17.11 12.15
CA LYS A 179 -56.47 -17.89 11.65
C LYS A 179 -57.08 -18.84 12.69
N HIS A 180 -56.38 -19.07 13.80
CA HIS A 180 -56.84 -19.86 14.95
C HIS A 180 -57.32 -18.92 16.06
#